data_AF-A0A6C0F5M8-F1
#
_entry.id   AF-A0A6C0F5M8-F1
#
_cell.length_a   1.000
_cell.length_b   1.000
_cell.length_c   1.000
_cell.angle_alpha   90.00
_cell.angle_beta   90.00
_cell.angle_gamma   90.00
#
_symmetry.space_group_name_H-M   'P 1'
#
loop_
_entity.id
_entity.type
_entity.pdbx_description
1 polymer ?
#
loop_
_entity_poly.entity_id
_entity_poly.type
_entity_poly.pdbx_seq_one_letter_code
_entity_poly.pdbx_strand_id
1 'polypeptide(L)'
;MSNNLVIEYSKATKHVCLCTVISIVLIIIFMLSPLNQFIITSIFGKIIILTLLGYTLYANFIQNNQFSKKFNVVMMNTTWDPVKTNILCSYVFSLFLIILILSVIKSLF
;
A
#
# COMPACT_ATOMS: atom_id res chain seq x y z
N MET A 1 -3.96 27.80 1.53
CA MET A 1 -4.65 26.75 0.75
C MET A 1 -3.79 25.48 0.61
N SER A 2 -2.50 25.55 0.22
CA SER A 2 -1.64 24.37 0.02
C SER A 2 -1.36 23.55 1.30
N ASN A 3 -1.12 24.19 2.44
CA ASN A 3 -0.79 23.47 3.69
C ASN A 3 -1.90 22.51 4.15
N ASN A 4 -3.16 22.90 4.02
CA ASN A 4 -4.28 22.03 4.42
C ASN A 4 -4.38 20.78 3.54
N LEU A 5 -4.05 20.88 2.24
CA LEU A 5 -4.03 19.75 1.31
C LEU A 5 -2.88 18.79 1.61
N VAL A 6 -1.71 19.31 1.99
CA VAL A 6 -0.56 18.49 2.40
C VAL A 6 -0.86 17.78 3.73
N ILE A 7 -1.50 18.46 4.69
CA ILE A 7 -1.88 17.86 5.99
C ILE A 7 -2.93 16.76 5.80
N GLU A 8 -3.94 17.01 4.97
CA GLU A 8 -4.99 16.02 4.65
C GLU A 8 -4.40 14.78 3.97
N TYR A 9 -3.52 14.97 2.99
CA TYR A 9 -2.80 13.88 2.34
C TYR A 9 -1.92 13.12 3.33
N SER A 10 -1.13 13.82 4.16
CA SER A 10 -0.28 13.20 5.18
C SER A 10 -1.06 12.32 6.15
N LYS A 11 -2.24 12.77 6.61
CA LYS A 11 -3.13 11.96 7.45
C LYS A 11 -3.63 10.72 6.71
N ALA A 12 -4.06 10.87 5.47
CA ALA A 12 -4.59 9.78 4.68
C ALA A 12 -3.51 8.71 4.37
N THR A 13 -2.28 9.14 4.05
CA THR A 13 -1.14 8.25 3.79
C THR A 13 -0.65 7.57 5.07
N LYS A 14 -0.77 8.22 6.23
CA LYS A 14 -0.48 7.61 7.54
C LYS A 14 -1.35 6.37 7.78
N HIS A 15 -2.64 6.42 7.44
CA HIS A 15 -3.53 5.25 7.55
C HIS A 15 -3.11 4.11 6.61
N VAL A 16 -2.78 4.42 5.36
CA VAL A 16 -2.26 3.43 4.38
C VAL A 16 -0.98 2.77 4.89
N CYS A 17 -0.03 3.57 5.41
CA CYS A 17 1.21 3.06 5.97
C CYS A 17 0.96 2.12 7.16
N LEU A 18 0.07 2.50 8.08
CA LEU A 18 -0.29 1.68 9.24
C LEU A 18 -0.95 0.36 8.82
N CYS A 19 -1.87 0.40 7.86
CA CYS A 19 -2.46 -0.82 7.26
C CYS A 19 -1.40 -1.72 6.62
N THR A 20 -0.36 -1.14 6.01
CA THR A 20 0.73 -1.89 5.41
C THR A 20 1.61 -2.57 6.44
N VAL A 21 1.96 -1.86 7.53
CA VAL A 21 2.72 -2.43 8.65
C VAL A 21 1.95 -3.59 9.29
N ILE A 22 0.64 -3.42 9.50
CA ILE A 22 -0.22 -4.50 10.00
C ILE A 22 -0.23 -5.69 9.03
N SER A 23 -0.33 -5.44 7.73
CA SER A 23 -0.27 -6.49 6.70
C SER A 23 1.04 -7.27 6.76
N ILE A 24 2.18 -6.58 6.89
CA ILE A 24 3.50 -7.22 7.01
C ILE A 24 3.59 -8.10 8.26
N VAL A 25 3.10 -7.61 9.40
CA VAL A 25 3.07 -8.39 10.65
C VAL A 25 2.22 -9.66 10.48
N LEU A 26 1.04 -9.54 9.87
CA LEU A 26 0.17 -10.68 9.58
C LEU A 26 0.84 -11.68 8.62
N ILE A 27 1.55 -11.21 7.59
CA ILE A 27 2.32 -12.07 6.68
C ILE A 27 3.36 -12.89 7.47
N ILE A 28 4.11 -12.27 8.38
CA ILE A 28 5.11 -12.98 9.19
C ILE A 28 4.45 -14.07 10.04
N ILE A 29 3.34 -13.75 10.70
CA ILE A 29 2.64 -14.69 11.61
C ILE A 29 2.02 -15.87 10.84
N PHE A 30 1.33 -15.60 9.73
CA PHE A 30 0.52 -16.60 9.03
C PHE A 30 1.24 -17.30 7.87
N MET A 31 2.31 -16.72 7.31
CA MET A 31 3.10 -17.38 6.25
C MET A 31 4.44 -17.95 6.74
N LEU A 32 5.18 -17.22 7.56
CA LEU A 32 6.54 -17.60 7.96
C LEU A 32 6.58 -18.40 9.28
N SER A 33 5.59 -18.24 10.14
CA SER A 33 5.52 -18.98 11.41
C SER A 33 4.90 -20.39 11.23
N PRO A 34 5.10 -21.31 12.19
CA PRO A 34 4.59 -22.68 12.13
C PRO A 34 3.05 -22.75 12.06
N LEU A 35 2.33 -21.64 12.24
CA LEU A 35 0.89 -21.54 11.96
C LEU A 35 0.51 -21.94 10.52
N ASN A 36 1.43 -21.86 9.56
CA ASN A 36 1.19 -22.36 8.21
C ASN A 36 0.98 -23.90 8.16
N GLN A 37 1.35 -24.65 9.19
CA GLN A 37 1.08 -26.09 9.29
C GLN A 37 -0.42 -26.41 9.48
N PHE A 38 -1.20 -25.46 10.01
CA PHE A 38 -2.65 -25.59 10.11
C PHE A 38 -3.31 -25.13 8.80
N ILE A 39 -3.62 -26.07 7.92
CA ILE A 39 -4.09 -25.79 6.54
C ILE A 39 -5.29 -24.83 6.51
N ILE A 40 -6.34 -25.08 7.32
CA ILE A 40 -7.56 -24.26 7.32
C ILE A 40 -7.29 -22.85 7.88
N THR A 41 -6.60 -22.75 9.01
CA THR A 41 -6.25 -21.48 9.67
C THR A 41 -5.32 -20.64 8.79
N SER A 42 -4.39 -21.29 8.10
CA SER A 42 -3.46 -20.67 7.16
C SER A 42 -4.18 -20.08 5.93
N ILE A 43 -5.09 -20.82 5.32
CA ILE A 43 -5.90 -20.33 4.18
C ILE A 43 -6.73 -19.12 4.59
N PHE A 44 -7.43 -19.19 5.72
CA PHE A 44 -8.25 -18.07 6.21
C PHE A 44 -7.40 -16.82 6.50
N GLY A 45 -6.24 -16.99 7.15
CA GLY A 45 -5.31 -15.89 7.41
C GLY A 45 -4.77 -15.25 6.12
N LYS A 46 -4.43 -16.07 5.13
CA LYS A 46 -3.96 -15.59 3.80
C LYS A 46 -5.04 -14.80 3.05
N ILE A 47 -6.32 -15.19 3.13
CA ILE A 47 -7.45 -14.44 2.55
C ILE A 47 -7.60 -13.06 3.21
N ILE A 48 -7.48 -12.99 4.55
CA ILE A 48 -7.51 -11.72 5.28
C ILE A 48 -6.37 -10.82 4.82
N ILE A 49 -5.15 -11.35 4.73
CA ILE A 49 -3.97 -10.61 4.26
C ILE A 49 -4.20 -10.09 2.83
N LEU A 50 -4.72 -10.91 1.92
CA LEU A 50 -5.05 -10.52 0.55
C LEU A 50 -6.05 -9.37 0.51
N THR A 51 -7.11 -9.44 1.32
CA THR A 51 -8.11 -8.38 1.42
C THR A 51 -7.50 -7.08 1.94
N LEU A 52 -6.63 -7.16 2.95
CA LEU A 52 -5.97 -6.00 3.56
C LEU A 52 -4.97 -5.34 2.61
N LEU A 53 -4.14 -6.14 1.93
CA LEU A 53 -3.20 -5.64 0.90
C LEU A 53 -3.93 -5.04 -0.29
N GLY A 54 -5.00 -5.68 -0.76
CA GLY A 54 -5.84 -5.16 -1.84
C GLY A 54 -6.49 -3.82 -1.49
N TYR A 55 -7.07 -3.71 -0.30
CA TYR A 55 -7.59 -2.44 0.22
C TYR A 55 -6.51 -1.36 0.32
N THR A 56 -5.34 -1.73 0.84
CA THR A 56 -4.21 -0.80 1.01
C THR A 56 -3.72 -0.27 -0.34
N LEU A 57 -3.62 -1.14 -1.35
CA LEU A 57 -3.23 -0.76 -2.71
C LEU A 57 -4.27 0.18 -3.35
N TYR A 58 -5.56 -0.15 -3.22
CA TYR A 58 -6.64 0.70 -3.72
C TYR A 58 -6.64 2.08 -3.06
N ALA A 59 -6.53 2.13 -1.72
CA ALA A 59 -6.48 3.36 -0.96
C ALA A 59 -5.26 4.22 -1.33
N ASN A 60 -4.08 3.62 -1.48
CA ASN A 60 -2.87 4.30 -1.92
C ASN A 60 -3.04 4.92 -3.32
N PHE A 61 -3.62 4.15 -4.26
CA PHE A 61 -3.84 4.62 -5.63
C PHE A 61 -4.82 5.80 -5.69
N ILE A 62 -5.94 5.73 -4.98
CA ILE A 62 -6.92 6.83 -4.94
C ILE A 62 -6.31 8.10 -4.34
N GLN A 63 -5.65 7.99 -3.19
CA GLN A 63 -5.06 9.16 -2.54
C GLN A 63 -3.99 9.79 -3.43
N ASN A 64 -3.13 8.99 -4.05
CA ASN A 64 -2.09 9.48 -4.96
C ASN A 64 -2.69 10.18 -6.19
N ASN A 65 -3.75 9.62 -6.78
CA ASN A 65 -4.42 10.23 -7.93
C ASN A 65 -5.13 11.55 -7.56
N GLN A 66 -5.82 11.59 -6.42
CA GLN A 66 -6.45 12.82 -5.92
C GLN A 66 -5.41 13.90 -5.62
N PHE A 67 -4.27 13.53 -5.04
CA PHE A 67 -3.16 14.43 -4.77
C PHE A 67 -2.53 14.97 -6.05
N SER A 68 -2.22 14.10 -7.02
CA SER A 68 -1.69 14.50 -8.33
C SER A 68 -2.60 15.51 -9.05
N LYS A 69 -3.93 15.26 -9.04
CA LYS A 69 -4.93 16.18 -9.61
C LYS A 69 -5.01 17.52 -8.85
N LYS A 70 -5.02 17.48 -7.51
CA LYS A 70 -5.09 18.69 -6.66
C LYS A 70 -3.87 19.61 -6.81
N PHE A 71 -2.70 19.04 -7.10
CA PHE A 71 -1.45 19.79 -7.30
C PHE A 71 -1.10 20.02 -8.77
N ASN A 72 -1.96 19.61 -9.72
CA ASN A 72 -1.76 19.71 -11.17
C ASN A 72 -0.34 19.28 -11.61
N VAL A 73 0.10 18.13 -11.11
CA VAL A 73 1.49 17.71 -11.25
C VAL A 73 1.73 17.13 -12.64
N VAL A 74 2.55 17.82 -13.44
CA VAL A 74 3.07 17.28 -14.70
C VAL A 74 4.42 16.63 -14.43
N MET A 75 4.46 15.29 -14.44
CA MET A 75 5.68 14.51 -14.12
C MET A 75 6.86 14.83 -15.05
N MET A 76 6.59 15.17 -16.32
CA MET A 76 7.62 15.46 -17.34
C MET A 76 8.12 16.91 -17.35
N ASN A 77 7.67 17.77 -16.43
CA ASN A 77 8.17 19.15 -16.39
C ASN A 77 9.59 19.22 -15.78
N THR A 78 10.43 20.15 -16.26
CA THR A 78 11.86 20.26 -15.91
C THR A 78 12.14 20.59 -14.44
N THR A 79 11.18 21.18 -13.73
CA THR A 79 11.31 21.49 -12.30
C THR A 79 10.93 20.27 -11.46
N TRP A 80 11.88 19.73 -10.69
CA TRP A 80 11.63 18.65 -9.73
C TRP A 80 11.24 19.23 -8.38
N ASP A 81 10.10 18.79 -7.85
CA ASP A 81 9.54 19.30 -6.59
C ASP A 81 9.25 18.14 -5.61
N PRO A 82 9.12 18.43 -4.30
CA PRO A 82 8.84 17.40 -3.29
C PRO A 82 7.52 16.65 -3.51
N VAL A 83 6.53 17.27 -4.17
CA VAL A 83 5.22 16.66 -4.47
C VAL A 83 5.39 15.54 -5.49
N LYS A 84 6.19 15.76 -6.55
CA LYS A 84 6.58 14.71 -7.53
C LYS A 84 7.29 13.53 -6.88
N THR A 85 8.24 13.81 -6.00
CA THR A 85 9.00 12.76 -5.29
C THR A 85 8.06 11.87 -4.47
N ASN A 86 7.08 12.48 -3.80
CA ASN A 86 6.09 11.75 -3.02
C ASN A 86 5.14 10.91 -3.89
N ILE A 87 4.70 11.45 -5.04
CA ILE A 87 3.88 10.69 -6.01
C ILE A 87 4.66 9.49 -6.58
N LEU A 88 5.94 9.69 -6.93
CA LEU A 88 6.81 8.62 -7.41
C LEU A 88 7.01 7.54 -6.34
N CYS A 89 7.25 7.95 -5.09
CA CYS A 89 7.35 7.03 -3.96
C CYS A 89 6.06 6.21 -3.78
N SER A 90 4.89 6.82 -3.92
CA SER A 90 3.60 6.11 -3.85
C SER A 90 3.44 5.08 -4.98
N TYR A 91 3.97 5.33 -6.18
CA TYR A 91 4.00 4.34 -7.26
C TYR A 91 4.95 3.18 -6.98
N VAL A 92 6.17 3.46 -6.52
CA VAL A 92 7.13 2.43 -6.10
C VAL A 92 6.54 1.57 -4.97
N PHE A 93 5.87 2.20 -4.01
CA PHE A 93 5.20 1.49 -2.93
C PHE A 93 4.06 0.59 -3.41
N SER A 94 3.26 1.07 -4.37
CA SER A 94 2.20 0.26 -5.00
C SER A 94 2.78 -0.98 -5.69
N LEU A 95 3.93 -0.85 -6.35
CA LEU A 95 4.63 -1.97 -6.98
C LEU A 95 5.04 -3.02 -5.94
N PHE A 96 5.58 -2.61 -4.79
CA PHE A 96 5.88 -3.54 -3.70
C PHE A 96 4.64 -4.26 -3.16
N LEU A 97 3.52 -3.54 -3.01
CA LEU A 97 2.25 -4.16 -2.60
C LEU A 97 1.77 -5.23 -3.60
N ILE A 98 1.92 -4.99 -4.91
CA ILE A 98 1.58 -5.97 -5.95
C ILE A 98 2.45 -7.22 -5.82
N ILE A 99 3.76 -7.07 -5.62
CA ILE A 99 4.68 -8.20 -5.41
C ILE A 99 4.25 -9.03 -4.19
N LEU A 100 3.88 -8.36 -3.09
CA LEU A 100 3.39 -9.04 -1.88
C LEU A 100 2.10 -9.81 -2.14
N ILE A 101 1.14 -9.21 -2.84
CA ILE A 101 -0.11 -9.88 -3.24
C ILE A 101 0.18 -11.14 -4.07
N LEU A 102 1.04 -11.04 -5.08
CA LEU A 102 1.43 -12.19 -5.91
C LEU A 102 2.13 -13.28 -5.09
N SER A 103 2.97 -12.90 -4.13
CA SER A 103 3.62 -13.85 -3.22
C SER A 103 2.61 -14.58 -2.33
N VAL A 104 1.58 -13.89 -1.84
CA VAL A 104 0.50 -14.51 -1.04
C VAL A 104 -0.32 -15.48 -1.88
N ILE A 105 -0.67 -15.09 -3.12
CA ILE A 105 -1.40 -15.95 -4.06
C ILE A 105 -0.59 -17.21 -4.39
N LYS A 106 0.70 -17.07 -4.69
CA LYS A 106 1.60 -18.22 -4.97
C LYS A 106 1.73 -19.18 -3.77
N SER A 107 1.46 -18.73 -2.55
CA SER A 107 1.49 -19.61 -1.38
C SER A 107 0.16 -20.31 -1.11
N LEU A 108 -0.91 -19.93 -1.81
CA LEU A 108 -2.22 -20.56 -1.73
C LEU A 108 -2.40 -21.70 -2.75
N PHE A 109 -1.79 -21.55 -3.93
CA PHE A 109 -1.82 -22.53 -5.04
C PHE A 109 -0.48 -23.24 -5.17
#